data_AF-A0A7W0K2I4-F1
#
_entry.id   AF-A0A7W0K2I4-F1
#
_cell.length_a   1.000
_cell.length_b   1.000
_cell.length_c   1.000
_cell.angle_alpha   90.00
_cell.angle_beta   90.00
_cell.angle_gamma   90.00
#
_symmetry.space_group_name_H-M   'P 1'
#
loop_
_entity.id
_entity.type
_entity.pdbx_description
1 polymer ?
#
loop_
_entity_poly.entity_id
_entity_poly.type
_entity_poly.pdbx_seq_one_letter_code
_entity_poly.pdbx_strand_id
1 'polypeptide(L)'
;ATLLAEAAAEELLPPAPTAEAPSGAAEPGAFGASAGRSGELRDELRTERIGDGRVRVARWIMRPNRGWELQEAPVMLPPKRFAEALAAAARKGVFALPEGALASGGPGE
;
A
#
# COMPACT_ATOMS: atom_id res chain seq x y z
N ALA A 1 8.83 -13.23 12.29
CA ALA A 1 8.52 -13.66 10.92
C ALA A 1 7.88 -12.49 10.19
N THR A 2 8.32 -12.20 8.97
CA THR A 2 7.82 -11.06 8.18
C THR A 2 6.63 -11.55 7.36
N LEU A 3 5.45 -10.95 7.53
CA LEU A 3 4.17 -11.36 6.96
C LEU A 3 4.20 -11.60 5.43
N LEU A 4 5.09 -10.91 4.71
CA LEU A 4 5.34 -11.13 3.28
C LEU A 4 5.97 -12.49 2.96
N ALA A 5 6.87 -12.98 3.80
CA ALA A 5 7.52 -14.28 3.61
C ALA A 5 6.51 -15.43 3.84
N GLU A 6 5.62 -15.27 4.81
CA GLU A 6 4.55 -16.24 5.08
C GLU A 6 3.52 -16.25 3.94
N ALA A 7 3.08 -15.09 3.46
CA ALA A 7 2.16 -15.01 2.32
C ALA A 7 2.75 -15.60 1.03
N ALA A 8 4.07 -15.50 0.83
CA ALA A 8 4.76 -16.14 -0.29
C ALA A 8 4.82 -17.67 -0.13
N ALA A 9 5.08 -18.16 1.10
CA ALA A 9 5.12 -19.59 1.40
C ALA A 9 3.75 -20.28 1.24
N GLU A 10 2.67 -19.55 1.54
CA GLU A 10 1.29 -20.02 1.39
C GLU A 10 0.71 -19.83 -0.03
N GLU A 11 1.56 -19.46 -1.01
CA GLU A 11 1.16 -19.23 -2.41
C GLU A 11 0.02 -18.20 -2.57
N LEU A 12 -0.15 -17.31 -1.60
CA LEU A 12 -1.22 -16.30 -1.58
C LEU A 12 -0.89 -15.08 -2.44
N LEU A 13 0.34 -15.00 -2.95
CA LEU A 13 0.80 -13.91 -3.81
C LEU A 13 0.57 -14.29 -5.28
N PRO A 14 0.06 -13.36 -6.11
CA PRO A 14 -0.06 -13.59 -7.55
C PRO A 14 1.33 -13.85 -8.16
N PRO A 15 1.40 -14.62 -9.28
CA PRO A 15 2.66 -14.85 -9.97
C PRO A 15 3.31 -13.51 -10.30
N ALA A 16 4.60 -13.39 -9.98
CA ALA A 16 5.36 -12.18 -10.24
C ALA A 16 5.23 -11.83 -11.73
N PRO A 17 4.77 -10.62 -12.08
CA PRO A 17 4.72 -10.22 -13.48
C PRO A 17 6.14 -10.25 -14.04
N THR A 18 6.31 -10.81 -15.24
CA THR A 18 7.54 -10.69 -16.03
C THR A 18 7.88 -9.21 -16.14
N ALA A 19 8.91 -8.79 -15.41
CA ALA A 19 9.15 -7.39 -15.12
C ALA A 19 9.71 -6.64 -16.34
N GLU A 20 8.90 -5.78 -16.95
CA GLU A 20 9.40 -4.44 -17.18
C GLU A 20 9.48 -3.78 -15.80
N ALA A 21 10.72 -3.51 -15.37
CA ALA A 21 10.97 -2.94 -14.05
C ALA A 21 10.16 -1.65 -13.89
N PRO A 22 9.33 -1.49 -12.84
CA PRO A 22 8.83 -0.18 -12.48
C PRO A 22 10.04 0.69 -12.16
N SER A 23 10.34 1.62 -13.06
CA SER A 23 11.39 2.61 -12.89
C SER A 23 11.03 3.50 -11.70
N GLY A 24 11.88 3.45 -10.67
CA GLY A 24 11.86 4.39 -9.55
C GLY A 24 11.18 3.85 -8.30
N ALA A 25 11.87 3.97 -7.17
CA ALA A 25 11.24 3.95 -5.87
C ALA A 25 10.11 4.99 -5.85
N ALA A 26 8.95 4.62 -5.32
CA ALA A 26 7.80 5.52 -5.30
C ALA A 26 8.13 6.84 -4.59
N GLU A 27 7.77 7.97 -5.20
CA GLU A 27 7.96 9.30 -4.63
C GLU A 27 7.35 9.39 -3.21
N PRO A 28 7.95 10.18 -2.30
CA PRO A 28 7.39 10.42 -0.97
C PRO A 28 5.93 10.90 -1.07
N GLY A 29 5.00 10.18 -0.45
CA GLY A 29 3.56 10.45 -0.56
C GLY A 29 2.83 9.66 -1.64
N ALA A 30 3.47 8.71 -2.31
CA ALA A 30 2.81 7.78 -3.22
C ALA A 30 1.88 6.79 -2.48
N PHE A 31 0.70 6.56 -3.05
CA PHE A 31 -0.31 5.64 -2.52
C PHE A 31 -1.14 4.96 -3.60
N GLY A 32 -1.58 3.73 -3.34
CA GLY A 32 -2.66 3.08 -4.10
C GLY A 32 -4.01 3.43 -3.52
N ALA A 33 -5.04 3.61 -4.34
CA ALA A 33 -6.37 4.00 -3.87
C ALA A 33 -7.50 3.21 -4.53
N SER A 34 -8.56 2.93 -3.77
CA SER A 34 -9.88 2.49 -4.26
C SER A 34 -10.92 3.56 -3.92
N ALA A 35 -11.66 4.02 -4.94
CA ALA A 35 -12.67 5.06 -4.80
C ALA A 35 -13.82 4.63 -3.89
N GLY A 36 -14.38 5.61 -3.19
CA GLY A 36 -15.52 5.50 -2.27
C GLY A 36 -16.85 5.15 -2.89
N ARG A 37 -17.88 5.05 -2.04
CA ARG A 37 -19.26 5.02 -2.53
C ARG A 37 -19.61 6.42 -3.05
N SER A 38 -20.19 6.50 -4.24
CA SER A 38 -20.73 7.75 -4.77
C SER A 38 -21.80 8.29 -3.82
N GLY A 39 -21.42 9.30 -3.05
CA GLY A 39 -22.24 10.05 -2.09
C GLY A 39 -21.63 11.44 -1.87
N GLU A 40 -22.21 12.25 -0.98
CA GLU A 40 -21.84 13.66 -0.79
C GLU A 40 -20.37 13.91 -0.38
N LEU A 41 -19.74 12.94 0.29
CA LEU A 41 -18.34 13.01 0.72
C LEU A 41 -17.47 12.08 -0.13
N ARG A 42 -16.42 12.64 -0.76
CA ARG A 42 -15.42 11.84 -1.47
C ARG A 42 -14.58 11.06 -0.45
N ASP A 43 -14.76 9.74 -0.40
CA ASP A 43 -13.90 8.82 0.36
C ASP A 43 -12.98 8.01 -0.55
N GLU A 44 -11.81 7.66 -0.03
CA GLU A 44 -10.85 6.76 -0.67
C GLU A 44 -10.34 5.76 0.37
N LEU A 45 -10.12 4.51 -0.04
CA LEU A 45 -9.29 3.59 0.72
C LEU A 45 -7.88 3.68 0.16
N ARG A 46 -6.91 4.14 0.94
CA ARG A 46 -5.52 4.27 0.50
C ARG A 46 -4.59 3.26 1.16
N THR A 47 -3.64 2.78 0.37
CA THR A 47 -2.50 1.99 0.83
C THR A 47 -1.24 2.85 0.72
N GLU A 48 -0.62 3.11 1.86
CA GLU A 48 0.52 4.02 2.02
C GLU A 48 1.67 3.33 2.74
N ARG A 49 2.91 3.73 2.44
CA ARG A 49 4.08 3.28 3.21
C ARG A 49 4.25 4.14 4.46
N ILE A 50 4.53 3.50 5.60
CA ILE A 50 4.73 4.21 6.89
C ILE A 50 6.12 3.99 7.51
N GLY A 51 7.07 3.42 6.74
CA GLY A 51 8.42 3.09 7.21
C GLY A 51 8.60 1.61 7.55
N ASP A 52 9.84 1.15 7.76
CA ASP A 52 10.20 -0.19 8.28
C ASP A 52 9.55 -1.39 7.55
N GLY A 53 9.36 -1.27 6.24
CA GLY A 53 8.69 -2.31 5.44
C GLY A 53 7.20 -2.48 5.78
N ARG A 54 6.62 -1.54 6.52
CA ARG A 54 5.21 -1.52 6.90
C ARG A 54 4.39 -0.64 5.97
N VAL A 55 3.16 -1.06 5.78
CA VAL A 55 2.15 -0.33 5.03
C VAL A 55 0.93 -0.12 5.90
N ARG A 56 0.25 1.01 5.67
CA ARG A 56 -1.04 1.32 6.27
C ARG A 56 -2.09 1.28 5.18
N VAL A 57 -3.17 0.55 5.44
CA VAL A 57 -4.40 0.64 4.67
C VAL A 57 -5.43 1.38 5.50
N ALA A 58 -5.85 2.56 5.05
CA ALA A 58 -6.71 3.43 5.84
C ALA A 58 -7.71 4.19 4.96
N ARG A 59 -8.78 4.67 5.58
CA ARG A 59 -9.80 5.46 4.92
C ARG A 59 -9.38 6.93 4.92
N TRP A 60 -9.49 7.57 3.78
CA TRP A 60 -9.25 8.99 3.61
C TRP A 60 -10.56 9.65 3.18
N ILE A 61 -10.94 10.72 3.86
CA ILE A 61 -12.19 11.44 3.58
C ILE A 61 -11.87 12.89 3.24
N MET A 62 -12.32 13.36 2.09
CA MET A 62 -12.23 14.77 1.71
C MET A 62 -13.28 15.57 2.49
N ARG A 63 -12.82 16.45 3.38
CA ARG A 63 -13.65 17.41 4.12
C ARG A 63 -13.62 18.76 3.42
N PRO A 64 -14.77 19.43 3.22
CA PRO A 64 -14.79 20.82 2.78
C PRO A 64 -13.94 21.67 3.73
N ASN A 65 -13.02 22.47 3.20
CA ASN A 65 -12.12 23.40 3.92
C ASN A 65 -11.02 22.77 4.79
N ARG A 66 -10.92 21.44 4.92
CA ARG A 66 -9.83 20.76 5.66
C ARG A 66 -8.99 19.82 4.80
N GLY A 67 -9.43 19.49 3.59
CA GLY A 67 -8.71 18.57 2.72
C GLY A 67 -8.92 17.10 3.13
N TRP A 68 -7.92 16.27 2.86
CA TRP A 68 -7.97 14.84 3.13
C TRP A 68 -7.68 14.53 4.61
N GLU A 69 -8.64 13.89 5.26
CA GLU A 69 -8.56 13.48 6.66
C GLU A 69 -8.40 11.95 6.73
N LEU A 70 -7.38 11.49 7.46
CA LEU A 70 -7.13 10.07 7.73
C LEU A 70 -8.10 9.57 8.79
N GLN A 71 -8.76 8.45 8.51
CA GLN A 71 -9.57 7.68 9.45
C GLN A 71 -9.22 6.20 9.36
N GLU A 72 -9.46 5.48 10.44
CA GLU A 72 -9.33 4.03 10.44
C GLU A 72 -10.26 3.41 9.40
N ALA A 73 -9.80 2.35 8.72
CA ALA A 73 -10.62 1.65 7.75
C ALA A 73 -11.77 0.94 8.49
N PRO A 74 -13.04 1.15 8.12
CA PRO A 74 -14.14 0.43 8.72
C PRO A 74 -13.97 -1.08 8.51
N VAL A 75 -14.18 -1.86 9.57
CA VAL A 75 -14.03 -3.33 9.59
C VAL A 75 -14.89 -4.01 8.51
N MET A 76 -16.01 -3.39 8.12
CA MET A 76 -16.96 -3.91 7.13
C MET A 76 -16.81 -3.26 5.74
N LEU A 77 -15.58 -3.16 5.22
CA LEU A 77 -15.36 -2.76 3.83
C LEU A 77 -15.40 -3.98 2.89
N PRO A 78 -15.99 -3.87 1.68
CA PRO A 78 -15.97 -4.95 0.72
C PRO A 78 -14.52 -5.37 0.38
N PRO A 79 -14.18 -6.67 0.41
CA PRO A 79 -12.82 -7.17 0.14
C PRO A 79 -12.24 -6.68 -1.18
N LYS A 80 -13.08 -6.51 -2.21
CA LYS A 80 -12.70 -5.96 -3.52
C LYS A 80 -12.00 -4.60 -3.42
N ARG A 81 -12.42 -3.73 -2.48
CA ARG A 81 -11.82 -2.40 -2.32
C ARG A 81 -10.39 -2.48 -1.80
N PHE A 82 -10.11 -3.42 -0.91
CA PHE A 82 -8.74 -3.68 -0.45
C PHE A 82 -7.87 -4.17 -1.59
N ALA A 83 -8.36 -5.13 -2.38
CA ALA A 83 -7.63 -5.65 -3.54
C ALA A 83 -7.30 -4.55 -4.56
N GLU A 84 -8.26 -3.67 -4.86
CA GLU A 84 -8.05 -2.52 -5.75
C GLU A 84 -6.99 -1.54 -5.22
N ALA A 85 -7.05 -1.18 -3.93
CA ALA A 85 -6.09 -0.26 -3.33
C ALA A 85 -4.68 -0.85 -3.30
N LEU A 86 -4.55 -2.15 -2.97
CA LEU A 86 -3.28 -2.88 -2.97
C LEU A 86 -2.72 -3.02 -4.40
N ALA A 87 -3.54 -3.37 -5.38
CA ALA A 87 -3.10 -3.48 -6.77
C ALA A 87 -2.65 -2.14 -7.33
N ALA A 88 -3.36 -1.05 -7.01
CA ALA A 88 -2.96 0.30 -7.39
C ALA A 88 -1.63 0.71 -6.72
N ALA A 89 -1.40 0.30 -5.47
CA ALA A 89 -0.15 0.56 -4.76
C ALA A 89 1.03 -0.20 -5.38
N ALA A 90 0.82 -1.47 -5.75
CA ALA A 90 1.82 -2.28 -6.44
C ALA A 90 2.25 -1.64 -7.77
N ARG A 91 1.28 -1.22 -8.59
CA ARG A 91 1.55 -0.56 -9.88
C ARG A 91 2.34 0.76 -9.74
N LYS A 92 2.21 1.42 -8.58
CA LYS A 92 2.91 2.67 -8.27
C LYS A 92 4.23 2.46 -7.53
N GLY A 93 4.67 1.23 -7.34
CA GLY A 93 5.93 0.93 -6.64
C GLY A 93 5.90 1.22 -5.13
N VAL A 94 4.73 1.39 -4.50
CA VAL A 94 4.61 1.71 -3.06
C VAL A 94 5.28 0.64 -2.19
N PHE A 95 5.30 -0.60 -2.67
CA PHE A 95 5.93 -1.74 -2.00
C PHE A 95 7.41 -1.93 -2.35
N ALA A 96 7.96 -1.19 -3.33
CA ALA A 96 9.37 -1.32 -3.71
C ALA A 96 10.25 -0.91 -2.53
N LEU A 97 11.20 -1.76 -2.13
CA LEU A 97 12.18 -1.38 -1.12
C LEU A 97 13.01 -0.20 -1.64
N PRO A 98 13.31 0.82 -0.81
CA PRO A 98 14.25 1.85 -1.23
C PRO A 98 15.59 1.17 -1.52
N GLU A 99 16.24 1.59 -2.60
CA GLU A 99 17.58 1.16 -2.95
C GLU A 99 18.49 1.41 -1.73
N GLY A 100 19.05 0.34 -1.15
CA GLY A 100 19.84 0.40 0.08
C GLY A 100 19.20 -0.19 1.35
N ALA A 101 17.92 -0.56 1.36
CA ALA A 101 17.31 -1.24 2.53
C ALA A 101 17.89 -2.64 2.81
N LEU A 102 18.53 -3.26 1.83
CA LEU A 102 19.24 -4.54 1.98
C LEU A 102 20.66 -4.39 2.56
N ALA A 103 21.16 -3.15 2.74
CA ALA A 103 22.54 -2.91 3.19
C ALA A 103 22.70 -2.79 4.73
N SER A 104 21.62 -2.83 5.51
CA SER A 104 21.67 -2.72 6.97
C SER A 104 21.84 -4.05 7.72
N GLY A 105 22.26 -5.12 7.02
CA GLY A 105 22.53 -6.44 7.60
C GLY A 105 23.95 -6.92 7.31
N GLY A 106 24.96 -6.22 7.85
CA GLY A 106 26.34 -6.73 7.94
C GLY A 106 26.55 -7.60 9.20
N PRO A 107 27.57 -8.49 9.22
CA PRO A 107 27.65 -9.68 10.09
C PRO A 107 28.37 -9.45 11.44
N GLY A 108 28.09 -10.31 12.44
CA GLY A 108 28.79 -10.41 13.74
C GLY A 108 28.33 -9.34 14.75
N GLU A 109 28.07 -9.61 16.02
CA GLU A 109 28.46 -10.67 16.98
C GLU A 109 27.29 -11.04 17.89
#